data_AF-A0A439QFC3-F1
#
_entry.id   AF-A0A439QFC3-F1
#
_cell.length_a   1.000
_cell.length_b   1.000
_cell.length_c   1.000
_cell.angle_alpha   90.00
_cell.angle_beta   90.00
_cell.angle_gamma   90.00
#
_symmetry.space_group_name_H-M   'P 1'
#
loop_
_entity.id
_entity.type
_entity.pdbx_description
1 polymer ?
#
loop_
_entity_poly.entity_id
_entity_poly.type
_entity_poly.pdbx_seq_one_letter_code
_entity_poly.pdbx_strand_id
1 'polypeptide(L)'
;MSSSTRSTRTKARVVQLRKGTTLEMVRLCCPDGHQATLISESFGLPVLDSDGIREFHERSLVDGADTLSEGLSDKAMQIHLQRIVGSYVGSAYGAGQFYSKAVTEAKDATARLANDTRDEDLDGPVGFDSNAQRKREFAADMGLQAHALRMAAEGAVAAYEHIVGESWRPYERQVENPGQGVSRQAADLQMAALG
;
A
#
# COMPACT_ATOMS: atom_id res chain seq x y z
N MET A 1 -26.91 -54.57 -4.06
CA MET A 1 -27.33 -53.18 -3.79
C MET A 1 -26.25 -52.25 -4.33
N SER A 2 -26.55 -51.56 -5.43
CA SER A 2 -25.59 -50.68 -6.11
C SER A 2 -25.59 -49.30 -5.46
N SER A 3 -24.46 -48.89 -4.88
CA SER A 3 -24.29 -47.56 -4.30
C SER A 3 -24.01 -46.54 -5.40
N SER A 4 -24.90 -45.57 -5.57
CA SER A 4 -24.78 -44.47 -6.52
C SER A 4 -24.06 -43.29 -5.83
N THR A 5 -22.81 -43.04 -6.23
CA THR A 5 -22.02 -41.93 -5.72
C THR A 5 -22.48 -40.63 -6.37
N ARG A 6 -23.21 -39.81 -5.60
CA ARG A 6 -23.73 -38.51 -6.04
C ARG A 6 -22.59 -37.50 -6.10
N SER A 7 -22.10 -37.19 -7.31
CA SER A 7 -21.10 -36.15 -7.54
C SER A 7 -21.65 -34.78 -7.15
N THR A 8 -21.11 -34.18 -6.09
CA THR A 8 -21.41 -32.81 -5.67
C THR A 8 -20.69 -31.83 -6.60
N ARG A 9 -21.46 -31.13 -7.44
CA ARG A 9 -20.97 -30.09 -8.33
C ARG A 9 -20.61 -28.85 -7.49
N THR A 10 -19.33 -28.69 -7.16
CA THR A 10 -18.81 -27.51 -6.44
C THR A 10 -19.11 -26.26 -7.25
N LYS A 11 -19.95 -25.36 -6.73
CA LYS A 11 -20.20 -24.05 -7.34
C LYS A 11 -18.89 -23.26 -7.38
N ALA A 12 -18.48 -22.82 -8.56
CA ALA A 12 -17.32 -21.97 -8.73
C ALA A 12 -17.51 -20.69 -7.88
N ARG A 13 -16.58 -20.46 -6.95
CA ARG A 13 -16.57 -19.26 -6.12
C ARG A 13 -16.32 -18.07 -7.04
N VAL A 14 -17.31 -17.18 -7.17
CA VAL A 14 -17.13 -15.89 -7.83
C VAL A 14 -16.12 -15.12 -7.00
N VAL A 15 -14.86 -15.11 -7.44
CA VAL A 15 -13.83 -14.23 -6.89
C VAL A 15 -14.20 -12.83 -7.36
N GLN A 16 -14.71 -11.99 -6.45
CA GLN A 16 -14.85 -10.57 -6.76
C GLN A 16 -13.47 -10.06 -7.17
N LEU A 17 -13.34 -9.57 -8.39
CA LEU A 17 -12.18 -8.76 -8.78
C LEU A 17 -12.18 -7.54 -7.86
N ARG A 18 -11.33 -7.56 -6.84
CA ARG A 18 -11.01 -6.35 -6.10
C ARG A 18 -10.26 -5.48 -7.09
N LYS A 19 -10.82 -4.30 -7.40
CA LYS A 19 -10.08 -3.24 -8.08
C LYS A 19 -8.78 -3.02 -7.31
N GLY A 20 -7.66 -2.96 -8.02
CA GLY A 20 -6.36 -2.80 -7.36
C GLY A 20 -6.25 -1.44 -6.65
N THR A 21 -5.47 -1.39 -5.58
CA THR A 21 -5.22 -0.17 -4.80
C THR A 21 -4.46 0.86 -5.64
N THR A 22 -5.00 2.07 -5.79
CA THR A 22 -4.37 3.15 -6.56
C THR A 22 -3.67 4.17 -5.67
N LEU A 23 -2.74 4.95 -6.25
CA LEU A 23 -2.13 6.08 -5.55
C LEU A 23 -3.17 7.13 -5.12
N GLU A 24 -4.24 7.31 -5.89
CA GLU A 24 -5.32 8.22 -5.53
C GLU A 24 -6.04 7.79 -4.24
N MET A 25 -6.23 6.48 -4.05
CA MET A 25 -6.79 5.96 -2.79
C MET A 25 -5.87 6.25 -1.60
N VAL A 26 -4.54 6.22 -1.79
CA VAL A 26 -3.56 6.61 -0.75
C VAL A 26 -3.72 8.09 -0.40
N ARG A 27 -3.79 8.97 -1.41
CA ARG A 27 -3.93 10.42 -1.21
C ARG A 27 -5.20 10.80 -0.46
N LEU A 28 -6.27 10.02 -0.61
CA LEU A 28 -7.54 10.23 0.09
C LEU A 28 -7.50 9.83 1.58
N CYS A 29 -6.71 8.83 1.95
CA CYS A 29 -6.70 8.30 3.33
C CYS A 29 -5.46 8.67 4.14
N CYS A 30 -4.35 9.07 3.50
CA CYS A 30 -3.14 9.52 4.18
C CYS A 30 -3.10 11.05 4.28
N PRO A 31 -2.56 11.61 5.39
CA PRO A 31 -2.30 13.04 5.49
C PRO A 31 -1.46 13.57 4.33
N ASP A 32 -1.75 14.78 3.86
CA ASP A 32 -0.84 15.54 3.01
C ASP A 32 0.25 16.24 3.85
N GLY A 33 1.20 16.90 3.19
CA GLY A 33 2.32 17.55 3.88
C GLY A 33 1.88 18.65 4.85
N HIS A 34 0.81 19.37 4.52
CA HIS A 34 0.26 20.39 5.41
C HIS A 34 -0.33 19.75 6.67
N GLN A 35 -1.16 18.72 6.51
CA GLN A 35 -1.75 18.00 7.62
C GLN A 35 -0.68 17.30 8.48
N ALA A 36 0.36 16.73 7.88
CA ALA A 36 1.48 16.13 8.62
C ALA A 36 2.26 17.16 9.45
N THR A 37 2.46 18.36 8.91
CA THR A 37 3.09 19.49 9.63
C THR A 37 2.23 19.89 10.83
N LEU A 38 0.92 20.09 10.63
CA LEU A 38 -0.01 20.43 11.71
C LEU A 38 -0.07 19.36 12.81
N ILE A 39 -0.04 18.08 12.43
CA ILE A 39 0.03 16.96 13.39
C ILE A 39 1.33 17.06 14.20
N SER A 40 2.46 17.29 13.53
CA SER A 40 3.77 17.40 14.18
C SER A 40 3.79 18.53 15.21
N GLU A 41 3.32 19.72 14.81
CA GLU A 41 3.25 20.89 15.68
C GLU A 41 2.30 20.69 16.86
N SER A 42 1.11 20.13 16.61
CA SER A 42 0.05 20.00 17.63
C SER A 42 0.39 18.96 18.70
N PHE A 43 1.15 17.93 18.34
CA PHE A 43 1.48 16.81 19.22
C PHE A 43 2.96 16.78 19.64
N GLY A 44 3.77 17.76 19.22
CA GLY A 44 5.20 17.80 19.52
C GLY A 44 5.99 16.66 18.88
N LEU A 45 5.55 16.17 17.72
CA LEU A 45 6.19 15.08 16.98
C LEU A 45 7.21 15.61 15.97
N PRO A 46 8.13 14.76 15.47
CA PRO A 46 9.12 15.18 14.48
C PRO A 46 8.50 15.64 13.15
N VAL A 47 8.97 16.76 12.63
CA VAL A 47 8.66 17.21 11.27
C VAL A 47 9.43 16.35 10.27
N LEU A 48 8.72 15.77 9.31
CA LEU A 48 9.30 14.90 8.28
C LEU A 48 9.87 15.71 7.12
N ASP A 49 11.02 15.27 6.60
CA ASP A 49 11.53 15.70 5.29
C ASP A 49 10.79 14.94 4.20
N SER A 50 9.56 15.38 3.89
CA SER A 50 8.67 14.71 2.95
C SER A 50 9.25 14.64 1.54
N ASP A 51 9.90 15.72 1.09
CA ASP A 51 10.53 15.80 -0.22
C ASP A 51 11.74 14.86 -0.29
N GLY A 52 12.58 14.84 0.75
CA GLY A 52 13.73 13.94 0.82
C GLY A 52 13.34 12.46 0.81
N ILE A 53 12.26 12.07 1.52
CA ILE A 53 11.74 10.69 1.49
C ILE A 53 11.30 10.34 0.06
N ARG A 54 10.51 11.22 -0.57
CA ARG A 54 10.02 11.00 -1.93
C ARG A 54 11.17 10.86 -2.94
N GLU A 55 12.10 11.81 -2.94
CA GLU A 55 13.25 11.83 -3.85
C GLU A 55 14.13 10.60 -3.66
N PHE A 56 14.39 10.19 -2.41
CA PHE A 56 15.17 9.01 -2.12
C PHE A 56 14.54 7.74 -2.71
N HIS A 57 13.23 7.54 -2.53
CA HIS A 57 12.55 6.35 -3.05
C HIS A 57 12.45 6.35 -4.58
N GLU A 58 12.31 7.52 -5.19
CA GLU A 58 12.38 7.65 -6.65
C GLU A 58 13.76 7.25 -7.17
N ARG A 59 14.82 7.92 -6.70
CA ARG A 59 16.20 7.66 -7.12
C ARG A 59 16.61 6.20 -6.87
N SER A 60 16.27 5.64 -5.72
CA SER A 60 16.64 4.26 -5.36
C SER A 60 16.09 3.23 -6.34
N LEU A 61 14.88 3.45 -6.87
CA LEU A 61 14.30 2.54 -7.85
C LEU A 61 14.88 2.74 -9.26
N VAL A 62 15.20 3.99 -9.63
CA VAL A 62 15.89 4.29 -10.89
C VAL A 62 17.26 3.62 -10.92
N ASP A 63 18.10 3.85 -9.90
CA ASP A 63 19.43 3.25 -9.79
C ASP A 63 19.36 1.70 -9.79
N GLY A 64 18.34 1.15 -9.13
CA GLY A 64 18.08 -0.30 -9.11
C GLY A 64 17.69 -0.85 -10.48
N ALA A 65 16.87 -0.12 -11.25
CA ALA A 65 16.49 -0.51 -12.59
C ALA A 65 17.66 -0.43 -13.57
N ASP A 66 18.48 0.61 -13.47
CA ASP A 66 19.69 0.77 -14.30
C ASP A 66 20.65 -0.42 -14.09
N THR A 67 20.82 -0.85 -12.85
CA THR A 67 21.65 -2.03 -12.50
C THR A 67 21.09 -3.33 -13.10
N LEU A 68 19.78 -3.42 -13.30
CA LEU A 68 19.11 -4.60 -13.86
C LEU A 68 18.94 -4.54 -15.39
N SER A 69 19.22 -3.40 -16.02
CA SER A 69 18.86 -3.10 -17.42
C SER A 69 19.53 -4.04 -18.44
N GLU A 70 20.78 -4.45 -18.21
CA GLU A 70 21.47 -5.40 -19.09
C GLU A 70 20.88 -6.82 -19.00
N GLY A 71 20.27 -7.17 -17.87
CA GLY A 71 19.78 -8.52 -17.57
C GLY A 71 18.29 -8.73 -17.82
N LEU A 72 17.52 -7.67 -18.03
CA LEU A 72 16.06 -7.74 -18.21
C LEU A 72 15.64 -7.09 -19.53
N SER A 73 14.70 -7.73 -20.23
CA SER A 73 13.97 -7.03 -21.29
C SER A 73 13.06 -5.96 -20.69
N ASP A 74 12.70 -4.95 -21.48
CA ASP A 74 11.78 -3.88 -21.08
C ASP A 74 10.48 -4.43 -20.48
N LYS A 75 9.95 -5.51 -21.06
CA LYS A 75 8.72 -6.14 -20.56
C LYS A 75 8.93 -6.81 -19.20
N ALA A 76 10.07 -7.47 -19.00
CA ALA A 76 10.41 -8.06 -17.71
C ALA A 76 10.63 -6.99 -16.64
N MET A 77 11.30 -5.88 -17.00
CA MET A 77 11.46 -4.71 -16.14
C MET A 77 10.11 -4.12 -15.73
N GLN A 78 9.21 -3.89 -16.69
CA GLN A 78 7.86 -3.39 -16.43
C GLN A 78 7.10 -4.29 -15.44
N ILE A 79 7.08 -5.61 -15.66
CA ILE A 79 6.40 -6.58 -14.78
C ILE A 79 7.02 -6.59 -13.38
N HIS A 80 8.35 -6.48 -13.29
CA HIS A 80 9.06 -6.41 -12.02
C HIS A 80 8.69 -5.15 -11.23
N LEU A 81 8.81 -3.98 -11.85
CA LEU A 81 8.48 -2.69 -11.23
C LEU A 81 7.00 -2.57 -10.90
N GLN A 82 6.10 -3.15 -11.71
CA GLN A 82 4.68 -3.20 -11.43
C GLN A 82 4.37 -3.82 -10.05
N ARG A 83 5.13 -4.85 -9.66
CA ARG A 83 4.99 -5.53 -8.36
C ARG A 83 5.59 -4.71 -7.22
N ILE A 84 6.77 -4.13 -7.43
CA ILE A 84 7.45 -3.30 -6.42
C ILE A 84 6.63 -2.05 -6.12
N VAL A 85 6.23 -1.30 -7.13
CA VAL A 85 5.46 -0.07 -6.95
C VAL A 85 4.09 -0.37 -6.35
N GLY A 86 3.48 -1.49 -6.75
CA GLY A 86 2.25 -1.98 -6.14
C GLY A 86 2.37 -2.28 -4.64
N SER A 87 3.53 -2.75 -4.16
CA SER A 87 3.73 -3.00 -2.73
C SER A 87 3.87 -1.71 -1.94
N TYR A 88 4.56 -0.69 -2.47
CA TYR A 88 4.61 0.65 -1.86
C TYR A 88 3.21 1.28 -1.76
N VAL A 89 2.46 1.31 -2.86
CA VAL A 89 1.09 1.86 -2.90
C VAL A 89 0.16 1.08 -1.96
N GLY A 90 0.26 -0.25 -1.95
CA GLY A 90 -0.53 -1.10 -1.05
C GLY A 90 -0.22 -0.86 0.43
N SER A 91 1.06 -0.70 0.77
CA SER A 91 1.52 -0.41 2.13
C SER A 91 1.01 0.96 2.61
N ALA A 92 1.20 2.01 1.79
CA ALA A 92 0.73 3.35 2.10
C ALA A 92 -0.79 3.41 2.29
N TYR A 93 -1.55 2.74 1.41
CA TYR A 93 -3.01 2.67 1.55
C TYR A 93 -3.42 1.96 2.85
N GLY A 94 -2.77 0.84 3.19
CA GLY A 94 -3.01 0.13 4.44
C GLY A 94 -2.76 1.02 5.67
N ALA A 95 -1.67 1.79 5.66
CA ALA A 95 -1.37 2.75 6.71
C ALA A 95 -2.41 3.88 6.81
N GLY A 96 -2.83 4.45 5.68
CA GLY A 96 -3.89 5.48 5.67
C GLY A 96 -5.25 4.96 6.14
N GLN A 97 -5.59 3.71 5.83
CA GLN A 97 -6.80 3.06 6.38
C GLN A 97 -6.70 2.89 7.90
N PHE A 98 -5.53 2.47 8.39
CA PHE A 98 -5.30 2.31 9.82
C PHE A 98 -5.35 3.66 10.56
N TYR A 99 -4.71 4.69 10.01
CA TYR A 99 -4.82 6.07 10.49
C TYR A 99 -6.27 6.55 10.53
N SER A 100 -7.03 6.36 9.44
CA SER A 100 -8.45 6.76 9.38
C SER A 100 -9.29 6.12 10.49
N LYS A 101 -9.02 4.85 10.80
CA LYS A 101 -9.64 4.15 11.92
C LYS A 101 -9.21 4.75 13.27
N ALA A 102 -7.92 5.00 13.47
CA ALA A 102 -7.40 5.61 14.70
C ALA A 102 -8.01 7.00 14.97
N VAL A 103 -8.16 7.83 13.93
CA VAL A 103 -8.84 9.13 14.02
C VAL A 103 -10.30 8.97 14.46
N THR A 104 -10.99 7.96 13.96
CA THR A 104 -12.39 7.69 14.34
C THR A 104 -12.48 7.29 15.80
N GLU A 105 -11.62 6.37 16.26
CA GLU A 105 -11.56 5.96 17.67
C GLU A 105 -11.21 7.15 18.60
N ALA A 106 -10.31 8.03 18.18
CA ALA A 106 -9.95 9.22 18.94
C ALA A 106 -11.11 10.23 19.05
N LYS A 107 -11.86 10.44 17.96
CA LYS A 107 -13.06 11.28 17.95
C LYS A 107 -14.15 10.70 18.85
N ASP A 108 -14.39 9.40 18.77
CA ASP A 108 -15.39 8.72 19.60
C ASP A 108 -15.04 8.81 21.09
N ALA A 109 -13.77 8.60 21.46
CA ALA A 109 -13.31 8.74 22.83
C ALA A 109 -13.42 10.19 23.34
N THR A 110 -13.10 11.18 22.49
CA THR A 110 -13.23 12.60 22.84
C THR A 110 -14.70 13.01 23.04
N ALA A 111 -15.60 12.50 22.19
CA ALA A 111 -17.04 12.78 22.31
C ALA A 111 -17.65 12.16 23.59
N ARG A 112 -17.16 10.98 24.00
CA ARG A 112 -17.60 10.33 25.25
C ARG A 112 -17.15 11.11 26.49
N LEU A 113 -15.89 11.55 26.51
CA LEU A 113 -15.34 12.36 27.61
C LEU A 113 -16.14 13.66 27.83
N ALA A 114 -16.69 14.25 26.77
CA ALA A 114 -17.48 15.47 26.86
C ALA A 114 -18.91 15.27 27.43
N ASN A 115 -19.29 14.05 27.82
CA ASN A 115 -20.63 13.73 28.30
C ASN A 115 -20.61 13.43 29.81
N ASP A 116 -20.93 14.44 30.63
CA ASP A 116 -20.88 14.45 32.10
C ASP A 116 -21.80 13.44 32.84
N THR A 117 -22.47 12.53 32.13
CA THR A 117 -23.53 11.67 32.69
C THR A 117 -23.11 10.21 32.92
N ARG A 118 -21.83 9.85 32.75
CA ARG A 118 -21.36 8.46 32.85
C ARG A 118 -20.19 8.29 33.81
N ASP A 119 -20.45 7.59 34.93
CA ASP A 119 -19.46 7.21 35.96
C ASP A 119 -18.29 6.36 35.42
N GLU A 120 -18.42 5.77 34.22
CA GLU A 120 -17.36 4.97 33.57
C GLU A 120 -16.19 5.82 33.04
N ASP A 121 -16.36 7.15 32.98
CA ASP A 121 -15.41 8.12 32.44
C ASP A 121 -14.71 8.95 33.54
N LEU A 122 -14.67 8.43 34.78
CA LEU A 122 -13.81 8.98 35.84
C LEU A 122 -12.38 9.14 35.31
N ASP A 123 -11.87 10.36 35.39
CA ASP A 123 -10.49 10.69 35.01
C ASP A 123 -9.53 9.64 35.57
N GLY A 124 -8.51 9.30 34.77
CA GLY A 124 -7.37 8.57 35.31
C GLY A 124 -6.82 9.30 36.55
N PRO A 125 -6.01 8.62 37.39
CA PRO A 125 -5.43 9.27 38.57
C PRO A 125 -4.90 10.66 38.22
N VAL A 126 -5.27 11.67 39.00
CA VAL A 126 -4.96 13.07 38.73
C VAL A 126 -3.47 13.21 38.38
N GLY A 127 -3.16 13.70 37.18
CA GLY A 127 -1.78 13.81 36.67
C GLY A 127 -1.38 12.81 35.57
N PHE A 128 -2.29 11.95 35.10
CA PHE A 128 -2.06 11.04 33.97
C PHE A 128 -3.00 11.32 32.79
N ASP A 129 -2.56 10.99 31.57
CA ASP A 129 -3.35 11.22 30.34
C ASP A 129 -4.66 10.45 30.32
N SER A 130 -5.75 11.14 29.97
CA SER A 130 -7.05 10.52 29.78
C SER A 130 -7.01 9.49 28.65
N ASN A 131 -7.96 8.54 28.65
CA ASN A 131 -8.08 7.57 27.56
C ASN A 131 -8.22 8.28 26.19
N ALA A 132 -9.02 9.34 26.14
CA ALA A 132 -9.21 10.14 24.94
C ALA A 132 -7.91 10.80 24.47
N GLN A 133 -7.09 11.33 25.39
CA GLN A 133 -5.80 11.92 25.05
C GLN A 133 -4.86 10.90 24.40
N ARG A 134 -4.67 9.74 25.04
CA ARG A 134 -3.82 8.66 24.49
C ARG A 134 -4.28 8.18 23.12
N LYS A 135 -5.59 8.16 22.86
CA LYS A 135 -6.14 7.83 21.53
C LYS A 135 -5.83 8.89 20.48
N ARG A 136 -5.83 10.18 20.85
CA ARG A 136 -5.42 11.28 19.95
C ARG A 136 -3.94 11.21 19.62
N GLU A 137 -3.08 11.00 20.61
CA GLU A 137 -1.62 10.82 20.42
C GLU A 137 -1.32 9.63 19.51
N PHE A 138 -1.97 8.49 19.76
CA PHE A 138 -1.83 7.33 18.90
C PHE A 138 -2.25 7.61 17.44
N ALA A 139 -3.36 8.33 17.24
CA ALA A 139 -3.79 8.72 15.90
C ALA A 139 -2.81 9.69 15.23
N ALA A 140 -2.18 10.58 15.99
CA ALA A 140 -1.14 11.50 15.49
C ALA A 140 0.10 10.73 14.99
N ASP A 141 0.60 9.78 15.78
CA ASP A 141 1.72 8.91 15.36
C ASP A 141 1.39 8.13 14.08
N MET A 142 0.18 7.57 14.00
CA MET A 142 -0.27 6.85 12.80
C MET A 142 -0.39 7.77 11.59
N GLY A 143 -0.76 9.04 11.80
CA GLY A 143 -0.81 10.05 10.76
C GLY A 143 0.56 10.32 10.13
N LEU A 144 1.60 10.47 10.95
CA LEU A 144 2.96 10.66 10.45
C LEU A 144 3.49 9.42 9.71
N GLN A 145 3.24 8.22 10.24
CA GLN A 145 3.63 6.97 9.57
C GLN A 145 2.93 6.81 8.21
N ALA A 146 1.62 7.10 8.16
CA ALA A 146 0.85 7.05 6.91
C ALA A 146 1.33 8.09 5.89
N HIS A 147 1.72 9.29 6.35
CA HIS A 147 2.29 10.33 5.49
C HIS A 147 3.66 9.93 4.92
N ALA A 148 4.57 9.41 5.75
CA ALA A 148 5.87 8.95 5.29
C ALA A 148 5.75 7.87 4.21
N LEU A 149 4.86 6.89 4.41
CA LEU A 149 4.59 5.85 3.41
C LEU A 149 3.92 6.38 2.15
N ARG A 150 3.09 7.42 2.25
CA ARG A 150 2.58 8.14 1.08
C ARG A 150 3.72 8.75 0.26
N MET A 151 4.70 9.41 0.90
CA MET A 151 5.85 9.99 0.19
C MET A 151 6.69 8.91 -0.51
N ALA A 152 6.93 7.78 0.17
CA ALA A 152 7.60 6.63 -0.42
C ALA A 152 6.82 6.08 -1.63
N ALA A 153 5.49 5.98 -1.55
CA ALA A 153 4.64 5.53 -2.66
C ALA A 153 4.58 6.53 -3.83
N GLU A 154 4.62 7.83 -3.57
CA GLU A 154 4.68 8.86 -4.61
C GLU A 154 6.01 8.82 -5.37
N GLY A 155 7.15 8.72 -4.67
CA GLY A 155 8.47 8.50 -5.30
C GLY A 155 8.52 7.16 -6.04
N ALA A 156 7.91 6.15 -5.41
CA ALA A 156 7.45 4.88 -5.96
C ALA A 156 7.02 4.95 -7.43
N VAL A 157 5.89 5.65 -7.58
CA VAL A 157 5.15 5.80 -8.84
C VAL A 157 5.89 6.71 -9.82
N ALA A 158 6.58 7.75 -9.34
CA ALA A 158 7.39 8.63 -10.17
C ALA A 158 8.53 7.86 -10.87
N ALA A 159 9.24 7.01 -10.13
CA ALA A 159 10.28 6.16 -10.71
C ALA A 159 9.72 5.20 -11.77
N TYR A 160 8.55 4.60 -11.53
CA TYR A 160 7.91 3.75 -12.55
C TYR A 160 7.66 4.52 -13.84
N GLU A 161 7.10 5.72 -13.75
CA GLU A 161 6.82 6.57 -14.91
C GLU A 161 8.10 6.98 -15.64
N HIS A 162 9.18 7.27 -14.90
CA HIS A 162 10.50 7.53 -15.47
C HIS A 162 11.02 6.33 -16.26
N ILE A 163 11.03 5.14 -15.65
CA ILE A 163 11.70 3.95 -16.22
C ILE A 163 10.86 3.33 -17.35
N VAL A 164 9.53 3.29 -17.19
CA VAL A 164 8.63 2.63 -18.13
C VAL A 164 8.08 3.60 -19.19
N GLY A 165 8.05 4.90 -18.91
CA GLY A 165 7.46 5.92 -19.78
C GLY A 165 5.93 5.98 -19.75
N GLU A 166 5.29 5.28 -18.81
CA GLU A 166 3.84 5.24 -18.63
C GLU A 166 3.47 5.46 -17.16
N SER A 167 2.39 6.19 -16.90
CA SER A 167 1.91 6.36 -15.53
C SER A 167 1.47 5.02 -14.93
N TRP A 168 1.93 4.73 -13.71
CA TRP A 168 1.63 3.47 -13.03
C TRP A 168 0.13 3.29 -12.76
N ARG A 169 -0.37 2.07 -12.99
CA ARG A 169 -1.72 1.64 -12.61
C ARG A 169 -1.68 0.27 -11.97
N PRO A 170 -2.63 -0.08 -11.07
CA PRO A 170 -2.65 -1.42 -10.49
C PRO A 170 -2.81 -2.48 -11.57
N TYR A 171 -2.10 -3.60 -11.42
CA TYR A 171 -2.14 -4.69 -12.40
C TYR A 171 -3.55 -5.30 -12.49
N GLU A 172 -4.08 -5.34 -13.71
CA GLU A 172 -5.28 -6.11 -14.06
C GLU A 172 -4.86 -7.32 -14.90
N ARG A 173 -5.29 -8.52 -14.48
CA ARG A 173 -4.91 -9.76 -15.17
C ARG A 173 -5.56 -9.78 -16.55
N GLN A 174 -4.77 -9.67 -17.61
CA GLN A 174 -5.22 -9.96 -18.96
C GLN A 174 -5.33 -11.49 -19.15
N VAL A 175 -6.36 -11.93 -19.84
CA VAL A 175 -6.58 -13.36 -20.18
C VAL A 175 -5.66 -13.67 -21.37
N GLU A 176 -4.61 -14.47 -21.14
CA GLU A 176 -3.67 -14.87 -22.19
C GLU A 176 -4.32 -15.87 -23.15
N ASN A 177 -4.26 -15.58 -24.45
CA ASN A 177 -4.43 -16.54 -25.53
C ASN A 177 -3.04 -17.04 -25.96
N PRO A 178 -2.69 -18.32 -25.75
CA PRO A 178 -1.39 -18.83 -26.15
C PRO A 178 -1.36 -19.06 -27.67
N GLY A 179 -0.56 -18.26 -28.37
CA GLY A 179 -0.40 -18.31 -29.83
C GLY A 179 1.00 -18.73 -30.28
N GLN A 180 1.01 -19.74 -31.16
CA GLN A 180 2.07 -20.24 -32.06
C GLN A 180 3.35 -20.87 -31.45
N GLY A 181 3.55 -22.15 -31.81
CA GLY A 181 4.66 -22.97 -31.35
C GLY A 181 5.93 -22.84 -32.19
N VAL A 182 7.07 -22.97 -31.50
CA VAL A 182 8.42 -22.96 -32.06
C VAL A 182 8.77 -24.36 -32.59
N SER A 183 9.64 -24.45 -33.61
CA SER A 183 10.12 -25.76 -34.11
C SER A 183 10.85 -26.54 -33.01
N ARG A 184 10.64 -27.86 -32.96
CA ARG A 184 11.13 -28.75 -31.88
C ARG A 184 12.66 -28.70 -31.67
N GLN A 185 13.42 -28.63 -32.75
CA GLN A 185 14.89 -28.60 -32.69
C GLN A 185 15.44 -27.28 -32.11
N ALA A 186 14.82 -26.15 -32.46
CA ALA A 186 15.16 -24.86 -31.86
C ALA A 186 14.75 -24.82 -30.38
N ALA A 187 13.61 -25.43 -30.05
CA ALA A 187 13.17 -25.57 -28.67
C ALA A 187 14.15 -26.42 -27.85
N ASP A 188 14.58 -27.58 -28.32
CA ASP A 188 15.50 -28.46 -27.59
C ASP A 188 16.85 -27.79 -27.30
N LEU A 189 17.40 -27.04 -28.28
CA LEU A 189 18.68 -26.34 -28.13
C LEU A 189 18.58 -25.12 -27.19
N GLN A 190 17.46 -24.39 -27.24
CA GLN A 190 17.16 -23.31 -26.29
C GLN A 190 16.91 -23.85 -24.88
N MET A 191 16.22 -24.98 -24.75
CA MET A 191 15.97 -25.63 -23.45
C MET A 191 17.26 -26.16 -22.82
N ALA A 192 18.20 -26.70 -23.60
CA ALA A 192 19.51 -27.11 -23.10
C ALA A 192 20.34 -25.95 -22.52
N ALA A 193 20.12 -24.73 -23.00
CA ALA A 193 20.77 -23.53 -22.46
C ALA A 193 20.18 -23.06 -21.11
N LEU A 194 19.01 -23.58 -20.72
CA LEU A 194 18.32 -23.22 -19.46
C LEU A 194 18.67 -24.14 -18.29
N GLY A 195 19.44 -25.22 -18.52
CA GLY A 195 19.82 -26.21 -17.50
C GLY A 195 18.89 -27.41 -17.43
#